data_AF-A0A351Q5F6-F1
#
_entry.id   AF-A0A351Q5F6-F1
#
_cell.length_a   1.000
_cell.length_b   1.000
_cell.length_c   1.000
_cell.angle_alpha   90.00
_cell.angle_beta   90.00
_cell.angle_gamma   90.00
#
_symmetry.space_group_name_H-M   'P 1'
#
loop_
_entity.id
_entity.type
_entity.pdbx_description
1 polymer ?
#
loop_
_entity_poly.entity_id
_entity_poly.type
_entity_poly.pdbx_seq_one_letter_code
_entity_poly.pdbx_strand_id
1 'polypeptide(L)' 'LSASVSRADQVYWYQNPGIDWDIDAVANACSVPATATADIDQLLQLVIGAATEESHVVIMSNGGFEGFHGLLTEGLAAR' A
#
# COMPACT_ATOMS: atom_id res chain seq x y z
N LEU A 1 13.98 -6.31 -0.34
CA LEU A 1 12.62 -5.92 0.07
C LEU A 1 11.56 -6.47 -0.89
N SER A 2 11.66 -6.19 -2.19
CA SER A 2 10.70 -6.70 -3.20
C SER A 2 10.40 -8.21 -3.15
N ALA A 3 11.38 -9.07 -2.84
CA ALA A 3 11.15 -10.51 -2.74
C ALA A 3 10.14 -10.91 -1.65
N SER A 4 9.99 -10.12 -0.57
CA SER A 4 9.09 -10.45 0.55
C SER A 4 7.62 -10.34 0.20
N VAL A 5 7.28 -9.66 -0.89
CA VAL A 5 5.90 -9.45 -1.36
C VAL A 5 5.57 -10.25 -2.61
N SER A 6 6.45 -11.15 -3.04
CA SER A 6 6.34 -11.92 -4.29
C SER A 6 5.09 -12.82 -4.41
N ARG A 7 4.36 -13.05 -3.32
CA ARG A 7 3.12 -13.84 -3.29
C ARG A 7 1.83 -13.01 -3.24
N ALA A 8 1.94 -11.68 -3.25
CA ALA A 8 0.78 -10.80 -3.33
C ALA A 8 0.36 -10.60 -4.80
N ASP A 9 -0.93 -10.45 -5.05
CA ASP A 9 -1.45 -10.18 -6.39
C ASP A 9 -1.19 -8.72 -6.83
N GLN A 10 -1.17 -7.80 -5.85
CA GLN A 10 -0.92 -6.37 -6.03
C GLN A 10 -0.22 -5.82 -4.79
N VAL A 11 0.75 -4.92 -4.99
CA VAL A 11 1.50 -4.27 -3.91
C VAL A 11 1.40 -2.75 -4.04
N TYR A 12 1.24 -2.08 -2.91
CA TYR A 12 1.36 -0.63 -2.81
C TYR A 12 2.37 -0.27 -1.73
N TRP A 13 3.39 0.47 -2.13
CA TRP A 13 4.42 0.96 -1.23
C TRP A 13 4.16 2.42 -0.85
N TYR A 14 4.35 2.73 0.42
CA TYR A 14 4.20 4.09 0.92
C TYR A 14 5.53 4.60 1.45
N GLN A 15 5.92 5.80 1.01
CA GLN A 15 7.05 6.52 1.58
C GLN A 15 6.54 7.74 2.32
N ASN A 16 6.60 7.68 3.65
CA ASN A 16 6.42 8.89 4.43
C ASN A 16 7.69 9.77 4.34
N PRO A 17 7.60 11.06 4.71
CA PRO A 17 8.75 11.97 4.65
C PRO A 17 9.95 11.58 5.54
N GLY A 18 9.77 10.63 6.45
CA GLY A 18 10.79 10.16 7.39
C GLY A 18 11.59 8.96 6.90
N ILE A 19 11.32 8.43 5.70
CA ILE A 19 12.11 7.32 5.15
C ILE A 19 12.96 7.78 3.95
N ASP A 20 14.26 7.54 4.06
CA ASP A 20 15.30 7.97 3.09
C ASP A 20 15.56 6.99 1.94
N TRP A 21 14.84 5.87 1.86
CA TRP A 21 15.02 4.90 0.79
C TRP A 21 14.29 5.30 -0.50
N ASP A 22 14.81 4.86 -1.63
CA ASP A 22 14.13 5.00 -2.92
C ASP A 22 13.04 3.92 -3.03
N ILE A 23 11.80 4.28 -2.68
CA ILE A 23 10.68 3.35 -2.69
C ILE A 23 10.24 2.99 -4.12
N ASP A 24 10.45 3.88 -5.07
CA ASP A 24 10.15 3.65 -6.48
C ASP A 24 11.07 2.55 -7.03
N ALA A 25 12.36 2.59 -6.69
CA ALA A 25 13.30 1.51 -7.02
C ALA A 25 12.87 0.16 -6.42
N VAL A 26 12.31 0.13 -5.20
CA VAL A 26 11.77 -1.09 -4.59
C VAL A 26 10.55 -1.61 -5.34
N ALA A 27 9.60 -0.72 -5.67
CA ALA A 27 8.40 -1.08 -6.43
C ALA A 27 8.78 -1.62 -7.82
N ASN A 28 9.68 -0.95 -8.54
CA ASN A 28 10.18 -1.37 -9.84
C ASN A 28 10.92 -2.72 -9.82
N ALA A 29 11.49 -3.11 -8.67
CA ALA A 29 12.15 -4.39 -8.47
C ALA A 29 11.20 -5.54 -8.04
N CYS A 30 9.89 -5.29 -7.92
CA CYS A 30 8.91 -6.32 -7.61
C CYS A 30 8.60 -7.19 -8.84
N SER A 31 8.43 -8.49 -8.60
CA SER A 31 8.01 -9.45 -9.64
C SER A 31 6.50 -9.46 -9.88
N VAL A 32 5.77 -8.70 -9.08
CA VAL A 32 4.30 -8.55 -9.11
C VAL A 32 3.97 -7.08 -9.32
N PRO A 33 2.77 -6.74 -9.81
CA PRO A 33 2.33 -5.36 -9.94
C PRO A 33 2.54 -4.58 -8.63
N ALA A 34 3.32 -3.51 -8.72
CA ALA A 34 3.67 -2.69 -7.58
C ALA A 34 3.67 -1.22 -7.97
N THR A 35 3.06 -0.39 -7.11
CA THR A 35 3.07 1.06 -7.24
C THR A 35 3.60 1.66 -5.96
N ALA A 36 4.43 2.69 -6.04
CA ALA A 36 4.80 3.47 -4.88
C ALA A 36 4.15 4.85 -4.92
N THR A 37 3.91 5.41 -3.74
CA THR A 37 3.41 6.77 -3.55
C THR A 37 3.93 7.35 -2.25
N ALA A 38 4.12 8.67 -2.21
CA ALA A 38 4.40 9.43 -1.00
C ALA A 38 3.15 10.14 -0.44
N ASP A 39 2.00 9.99 -1.10
CA ASP A 39 0.72 10.57 -0.72
C ASP A 39 -0.20 9.49 -0.14
N ILE A 40 -0.61 9.69 1.12
CA ILE A 40 -1.44 8.74 1.86
C ILE A 40 -2.87 8.68 1.33
N ASP A 41 -3.40 9.79 0.82
CA ASP A 41 -4.73 9.85 0.23
C ASP A 41 -4.71 9.13 -1.13
N GLN A 42 -3.64 9.30 -1.91
CA GLN A 42 -3.45 8.54 -3.14
C GLN A 42 -3.34 7.04 -2.86
N LEU A 43 -2.59 6.64 -1.82
CA LEU A 43 -2.51 5.24 -1.40
C LEU A 43 -3.90 4.69 -1.05
N LEU A 44 -4.69 5.47 -0.32
CA LEU A 44 -6.03 5.08 0.09
C LEU A 44 -6.93 4.83 -1.13
N GLN A 45 -6.93 5.75 -2.10
CA GLN A 45 -7.70 5.59 -3.33
C GLN A 45 -7.25 4.39 -4.16
N LEU A 46 -5.94 4.13 -4.25
CA LEU A 46 -5.40 2.96 -4.95
C LEU A 46 -5.90 1.66 -4.32
N VAL A 47 -5.83 1.54 -3.00
CA VAL A 47 -6.26 0.33 -2.27
C VAL A 47 -7.77 0.13 -2.37
N ILE A 48 -8.56 1.19 -2.13
CA ILE A 48 -10.03 1.11 -2.24
C ILE A 48 -10.46 0.77 -3.66
N GLY A 49 -9.83 1.36 -4.68
CA GLY A 49 -10.14 1.12 -6.09
C GLY A 49 -9.80 -0.30 -6.55
N ALA A 50 -8.75 -0.91 -5.98
CA ALA A 50 -8.34 -2.26 -6.32
C ALA A 50 -9.11 -3.35 -5.53
N ALA A 51 -9.63 -3.03 -4.35
CA ALA A 51 -10.30 -4.01 -3.51
C ALA A 51 -11.62 -4.52 -4.12
N THR A 52 -11.91 -5.80 -3.92
CA THR A 52 -13.19 -6.47 -4.20
C THR A 52 -13.74 -7.07 -2.91
N GLU A 53 -14.98 -7.56 -2.91
CA GLU A 53 -15.57 -8.25 -1.74
C GLU A 53 -14.76 -9.49 -1.29
N GLU A 54 -13.99 -10.08 -2.21
CA GLU A 54 -13.17 -11.28 -1.99
C GLU A 54 -11.71 -10.93 -1.70
N SER A 55 -11.36 -9.65 -1.66
CA SER A 55 -9.98 -9.20 -1.47
C SER A 55 -9.52 -9.33 -0.02
N HIS A 56 -8.27 -9.75 0.15
CA HIS A 56 -7.57 -9.71 1.43
C HIS A 56 -6.52 -8.60 1.41
N VAL A 57 -6.69 -7.57 2.24
CA VAL A 57 -5.71 -6.49 2.37
C VAL A 57 -4.82 -6.76 3.59
N VAL A 58 -3.52 -6.87 3.38
CA VAL A 58 -2.52 -7.01 4.45
C VAL A 58 -1.73 -5.71 4.56
N ILE A 59 -1.87 -5.02 5.69
CA ILE A 59 -1.12 -3.79 5.98
C ILE A 59 0.12 -4.14 6.79
N MET A 60 1.30 -3.79 6.29
CA MET A 60 2.59 -4.03 6.95
C MET A 60 3.24 -2.69 7.32
N SER A 61 3.21 -2.33 8.61
CA SER A 61 3.85 -1.12 9.14
C SER A 61 4.31 -1.33 10.57
N ASN A 62 5.44 -0.71 10.94
CA ASN A 62 5.97 -0.73 12.31
C ASN A 62 5.37 0.38 13.20
N GLY A 63 4.48 1.23 12.66
CA GLY A 63 3.92 2.37 13.37
C GLY A 63 2.47 2.68 12.98
N GLY A 64 2.02 3.90 13.30
CA GLY A 64 0.62 4.30 13.09
C GLY A 64 0.18 4.45 11.63
N PHE A 65 1.13 4.46 10.69
CA PHE A 65 0.88 4.56 9.24
C PHE A 65 -0.08 5.71 8.90
N GLU A 66 0.11 6.88 9.54
CA GLU A 66 -0.73 8.07 9.33
C GLU A 66 -2.25 7.84 9.52
N GLY A 67 -2.63 6.83 10.32
CA GLY A 67 -4.04 6.48 10.54
C GLY A 67 -4.68 5.65 9.42
N PHE A 68 -3.90 5.18 8.44
CA PHE A 68 -4.36 4.50 7.22
C PHE A 68 -5.37 3.38 7.47
N HIS A 69 -5.19 2.59 8.53
CA HIS A 69 -6.09 1.48 8.88
C HIS A 69 -7.54 1.94 9.08
N GLY A 70 -7.74 3.07 9.78
CA GLY A 70 -9.06 3.64 10.02
C GLY A 70 -9.66 4.22 8.75
N LEU A 71 -8.86 5.04 8.04
CA LEU A 71 -9.25 5.64 6.76
C LEU A 71 -9.68 4.57 5.74
N LEU A 72 -8.94 3.46 5.65
CA LEU A 72 -9.26 2.36 4.75
C LEU A 72 -10.56 1.65 5.16
N THR A 73 -10.76 1.38 6.45
CA THR A 73 -11.98 0.74 6.93
C THR A 73 -13.21 1.60 6.65
N GLU A 74 -13.12 2.91 6.94
CA GLU A 74 -14.18 3.87 6.66
C GLU A 74 -14.45 4.00 5.15
N GLY A 75 -13.39 4.11 4.34
CA GLY A 75 -13.50 4.24 2.90
C GLY A 75 -14.08 3.00 2.21
N LEU A 76 -13.75 1.79 2.68
CA LEU A 76 -14.34 0.55 2.17
C LEU A 76 -15.81 0.41 2.60
N ALA A 77 -16.16 0.81 3.83
CA ALA A 77 -17.53 0.75 4.33
C ALA A 77 -18.47 1.76 3.64
N ALA A 78 -17.93 2.86 3.11
CA ALA A 78 -18.68 3.89 2.38
C ALA A 78 -18.83 3.61 0.87
N ARG A 79 -18.30 2.49 0.38
CA ARG A 79 -18.28 2.11 -1.04
C ARG A 79 -19.57 1.43 -1.48
#